data_AF-A0A0B8P259-F1
#
_entry.id   AF-A0A0B8P259-F1
#
_cell.length_a   1.000
_cell.length_b   1.000
_cell.length_c   1.000
_cell.angle_alpha   90.00
_cell.angle_beta   90.00
_cell.angle_gamma   90.00
#
_symmetry.space_group_name_H-M   'P 1'
#
loop_
_entity.id
_entity.type
_entity.pdbx_description
1 polymer ?
#
loop_
_entity_poly.entity_id
_entity_poly.type
_entity_poly.pdbx_seq_one_letter_code
_entity_poly.pdbx_strand_id
1 'polypeptide(L)'
;MTIAELLKPHGYATGQFGKNHLGDKDEHLPTAHGFDEFFGNLYHLNAEEEPENIDYPKDPEFRKKFGPRGVIKSYADGKIEDTGPLTRKRMETVDEETLEAAIQFMEKSVKAKKPFFVWWNATRMHFRTHVKPELQGSTGISNYADGMVEHDGHVGQLLKAVDDLGIKDNTIVFYSTDNGPHMNTWPDAGTLHSEVRRTPTGRGHIAYQLWCVGQAKSSQEPSLTRSCTIWTGCQHS
;
A
#
# COMPACT_ATOMS: atom_id res chain seq x y z
N MET A 1 10.02 -9.37 13.74
CA MET A 1 9.18 -10.47 13.25
C MET A 1 8.07 -9.91 12.38
N THR A 2 8.25 -9.97 11.07
CA THR A 2 7.28 -9.62 10.02
C THR A 2 6.71 -10.90 9.38
N ILE A 3 5.64 -10.79 8.58
CA ILE A 3 5.14 -11.92 7.77
C ILE A 3 6.21 -12.38 6.77
N ALA A 4 6.98 -11.46 6.19
CA ALA A 4 8.08 -11.81 5.29
C ALA A 4 9.15 -12.66 5.98
N GLU A 5 9.56 -12.31 7.21
CA GLU A 5 10.50 -13.11 8.01
C GLU A 5 9.96 -14.53 8.31
N LEU A 6 8.64 -14.67 8.48
CA LEU A 6 8.00 -15.97 8.69
C LEU A 6 7.92 -16.82 7.42
N LEU A 7 7.70 -16.21 6.25
CA LEU A 7 7.53 -16.92 4.99
C LEU A 7 8.87 -17.31 4.32
N LYS A 8 9.93 -16.56 4.58
CA LYS A 8 11.24 -16.75 3.95
C LYS A 8 11.85 -18.15 4.15
N PRO A 9 11.80 -18.77 5.35
CA PRO A 9 12.24 -20.16 5.54
C PRO A 9 11.45 -21.19 4.72
N HIS A 10 10.24 -20.85 4.27
CA HIS A 10 9.40 -21.69 3.42
C HIS A 10 9.65 -21.47 1.91
N GLY A 11 10.69 -20.70 1.56
CA GLY A 11 11.11 -20.51 0.16
C GLY A 11 10.33 -19.44 -0.60
N TYR A 12 9.52 -18.62 0.09
CA TYR A 12 8.81 -17.51 -0.51
C TYR A 12 9.77 -16.40 -0.95
N ALA A 13 9.57 -15.90 -2.17
CA ALA A 13 10.04 -14.57 -2.55
C ALA A 13 9.13 -13.52 -1.91
N THR A 14 9.69 -12.46 -1.33
CA THR A 14 8.94 -11.47 -0.56
C THR A 14 9.18 -10.06 -1.09
N GLY A 15 8.11 -9.32 -1.41
CA GLY A 15 8.19 -7.96 -1.94
C GLY A 15 7.19 -7.02 -1.28
N GLN A 16 7.62 -5.79 -0.98
CA GLN A 16 6.74 -4.72 -0.48
C GLN A 16 6.77 -3.53 -1.46
N PHE A 17 5.60 -3.03 -1.84
CA PHE A 17 5.47 -2.03 -2.90
C PHE A 17 4.47 -0.94 -2.51
N GLY A 18 4.94 0.28 -2.29
CA GLY A 18 4.14 1.38 -1.74
C GLY A 18 4.60 1.84 -0.34
N LYS A 19 3.68 2.38 0.46
CA LYS A 19 3.99 3.11 1.69
C LYS A 19 4.46 2.24 2.87
N ASN A 20 5.71 2.35 3.31
CA ASN A 20 6.21 1.59 4.47
C ASN A 20 5.78 2.16 5.85
N HIS A 21 6.18 3.38 6.18
CA HIS A 21 5.86 4.06 7.44
C HIS A 21 6.27 3.33 8.74
N LEU A 22 7.33 2.52 8.69
CA LEU A 22 7.88 1.78 9.84
C LEU A 22 9.32 2.20 10.22
N GLY A 23 9.73 3.39 9.78
CA GLY A 23 11.08 3.93 9.99
C GLY A 23 11.77 4.21 8.67
N ASP A 24 12.68 5.17 8.69
CA ASP A 24 13.33 5.71 7.50
C ASP A 24 14.81 5.37 7.39
N LYS A 25 15.46 4.95 8.49
CA LYS A 25 16.85 4.50 8.46
C LYS A 25 17.00 3.20 7.68
N ASP A 26 18.19 2.97 7.15
CA ASP A 26 18.50 1.75 6.39
C ASP A 26 18.23 0.46 7.20
N GLU A 27 18.49 0.47 8.51
CA GLU A 27 18.18 -0.62 9.44
C GLU A 27 16.68 -0.87 9.67
N HIS A 28 15.81 0.03 9.21
CA HIS A 28 14.35 -0.06 9.32
C HIS A 28 13.66 -0.28 7.97
N LEU A 29 14.43 -0.35 6.87
CA LEU A 29 13.87 -0.64 5.56
C LEU A 29 13.25 -2.05 5.54
N PRO A 30 12.18 -2.29 4.75
CA PRO A 30 11.56 -3.62 4.71
C PRO A 30 12.53 -4.75 4.37
N THR A 31 13.56 -4.46 3.57
CA THR A 31 14.59 -5.43 3.16
C THR A 31 15.57 -5.80 4.27
N ALA A 32 15.66 -5.00 5.34
CA ALA A 32 16.32 -5.38 6.59
C ALA A 32 15.42 -6.28 7.48
N HIS A 33 14.14 -6.44 7.12
CA HIS A 33 13.11 -7.10 7.91
C HIS A 33 12.33 -8.16 7.11
N GLY A 34 13.07 -8.96 6.34
CA GLY A 34 12.57 -10.17 5.69
C GLY A 34 12.28 -10.01 4.20
N PHE A 35 11.90 -8.82 3.73
CA PHE A 35 11.58 -8.59 2.32
C PHE A 35 12.82 -8.75 1.42
N ASP A 36 12.66 -9.31 0.22
CA ASP A 36 13.72 -9.40 -0.79
C ASP A 36 13.83 -8.12 -1.62
N GLU A 37 12.69 -7.47 -1.89
CA GLU A 37 12.60 -6.24 -2.66
C GLU A 37 11.62 -5.27 -1.99
N PHE A 38 11.98 -3.98 -1.98
CA PHE A 38 11.09 -2.89 -1.59
C PHE A 38 11.16 -1.77 -2.61
N PHE A 39 9.99 -1.24 -3.00
CA PHE A 39 9.91 0.01 -3.72
C PHE A 39 8.75 0.85 -3.22
N GLY A 40 9.05 2.01 -2.64
CA GLY A 40 8.01 2.92 -2.18
C GLY A 40 8.52 3.99 -1.22
N ASN A 41 7.58 4.74 -0.66
CA ASN A 41 7.87 5.87 0.20
C ASN A 41 7.90 5.45 1.69
N LEU A 42 8.61 6.21 2.53
CA LEU A 42 8.94 5.80 3.90
C LEU A 42 8.07 6.46 4.96
N TYR A 43 7.32 7.50 4.61
CA TYR A 43 6.57 8.34 5.56
C TYR A 43 5.06 8.35 5.27
N HIS A 44 4.30 9.05 6.11
CA HIS A 44 2.98 9.52 5.72
C HIS A 44 3.10 10.63 4.68
N LEU A 45 2.15 10.72 3.75
CA LEU A 45 2.30 11.55 2.56
C LEU A 45 2.43 13.05 2.88
N ASN A 46 1.85 13.55 3.98
CA ASN A 46 1.99 14.96 4.34
C ASN A 46 3.44 15.35 4.59
N ALA A 47 4.22 14.52 5.29
CA ALA A 47 5.64 14.79 5.54
C ALA A 47 6.46 14.85 4.24
N GLU A 48 6.06 14.06 3.24
CA GLU A 48 6.72 14.00 1.93
C GLU A 48 6.48 15.29 1.11
N GLU A 49 5.31 15.92 1.25
CA GLU A 49 4.98 17.18 0.58
C GLU A 49 5.37 18.44 1.37
N GLU A 50 5.73 18.32 2.66
CA GLU A 50 6.16 19.45 3.50
C GLU A 50 7.25 20.31 2.85
N PRO A 51 8.27 19.75 2.16
CA PRO A 51 9.28 20.54 1.47
C PRO A 51 8.74 21.53 0.42
N GLU A 52 7.52 21.32 -0.08
CA GLU A 52 6.84 22.20 -1.04
C GLU A 52 6.01 23.30 -0.36
N ASN A 53 5.92 23.30 0.97
CA ASN A 53 5.23 24.36 1.71
C ASN A 53 6.01 25.67 1.67
N ILE A 54 5.26 26.78 1.70
CA ILE A 54 5.82 28.14 1.63
C ILE A 54 6.71 28.45 2.84
N ASP A 55 6.36 27.92 4.01
CA ASP A 55 7.01 28.12 5.30
C ASP A 55 8.07 27.05 5.61
N TYR A 56 8.26 26.05 4.74
CA TYR A 56 9.29 25.03 4.95
C TYR A 56 10.69 25.65 4.97
N PRO A 57 11.55 25.33 5.97
CA PRO A 57 12.90 25.89 6.06
C PRO A 57 13.71 25.66 4.78
N LYS A 58 14.30 26.73 4.24
CA LYS A 58 15.06 26.69 2.98
C LYS A 58 16.55 26.38 3.17
N ASP A 59 17.00 26.23 4.42
CA ASP A 59 18.37 25.85 4.75
C ASP A 59 18.67 24.41 4.27
N PRO A 60 19.67 24.19 3.39
CA PRO A 60 20.07 22.86 2.96
C PRO A 60 20.45 21.91 4.10
N GLU A 61 21.05 22.42 5.19
CA GLU A 61 21.42 21.58 6.34
C GLU A 61 20.19 21.11 7.12
N PHE A 62 19.15 21.94 7.20
CA PHE A 62 17.86 21.51 7.72
C PHE A 62 17.29 20.36 6.90
N ARG A 63 17.25 20.51 5.56
CA ARG A 63 16.72 19.47 4.67
C ARG A 63 17.52 18.17 4.78
N LYS A 64 18.84 18.25 4.91
CA LYS A 64 19.69 17.06 5.06
C LYS A 64 19.44 16.30 6.36
N LYS A 65 19.11 17.03 7.44
CA LYS A 65 18.94 16.45 8.78
C LYS A 65 17.52 16.01 9.10
N PHE A 66 16.53 16.72 8.57
CA PHE A 66 15.12 16.57 8.94
C PHE A 66 14.18 16.41 7.74
N GLY A 67 14.69 16.58 6.52
CA GLY A 67 13.88 16.38 5.32
C GLY A 67 13.55 14.91 5.10
N PRO A 68 12.38 14.61 4.52
CA PRO A 68 12.04 13.25 4.14
C PRO A 68 13.04 12.76 3.09
N ARG A 69 13.39 11.47 3.20
CA ARG A 69 14.01 10.72 2.09
C ARG A 69 13.03 10.60 0.93
N GLY A 70 13.53 10.35 -0.28
CA GLY A 70 12.66 10.13 -1.42
C GLY A 70 11.97 8.76 -1.42
N VAL A 71 11.41 8.41 -2.57
CA VAL A 71 10.89 7.07 -2.82
C VAL A 71 12.07 6.11 -3.01
N ILE A 72 12.18 5.11 -2.15
CA ILE A 72 13.34 4.23 -2.07
C ILE A 72 13.08 2.92 -2.81
N LYS A 73 14.06 2.48 -3.60
CA LYS A 73 14.22 1.08 -4.01
C LYS A 73 15.28 0.45 -3.12
N SER A 74 14.99 -0.70 -2.53
CA SER A 74 16.00 -1.44 -1.79
C SER A 74 15.86 -2.95 -1.99
N TYR A 75 16.96 -3.65 -1.77
CA TYR A 75 17.08 -5.10 -1.99
C TYR A 75 17.75 -5.76 -0.79
N ALA A 76 17.44 -7.03 -0.54
CA ALA A 76 18.02 -7.80 0.58
C ALA A 76 19.54 -8.01 0.49
N ASP A 77 20.17 -7.70 -0.65
CA ASP A 77 21.63 -7.69 -0.81
C ASP A 77 22.30 -6.41 -0.28
N GLY A 78 21.51 -5.47 0.23
CA GLY A 78 21.97 -4.20 0.78
C GLY A 78 21.99 -3.05 -0.22
N LYS A 79 21.62 -3.27 -1.49
CA LYS A 79 21.49 -2.18 -2.46
C LYS A 79 20.30 -1.29 -2.07
N ILE A 80 20.56 0.02 -1.95
CA ILE A 80 19.55 1.05 -1.66
C ILE A 80 19.72 2.18 -2.67
N GLU A 81 18.62 2.61 -3.28
CA GLU A 81 18.55 3.67 -4.26
C GLU A 81 17.43 4.65 -3.88
N ASP A 82 17.78 5.93 -3.76
CA ASP A 82 16.79 7.01 -3.62
C ASP A 82 16.41 7.49 -5.03
N THR A 83 15.16 7.25 -5.44
CA THR A 83 14.65 7.59 -6.77
C THR A 83 14.18 9.05 -6.87
N GLY A 84 14.41 9.84 -5.82
CA GLY A 84 13.99 11.23 -5.72
C GLY A 84 12.72 11.41 -4.88
N PRO A 85 12.39 12.68 -4.57
CA PRO A 85 11.32 13.02 -3.64
C PRO A 85 9.95 12.55 -4.12
N LEU A 86 9.07 12.22 -3.18
CA LEU A 86 7.65 12.07 -3.44
C LEU A 86 6.97 13.45 -3.38
N THR A 87 7.05 14.18 -4.49
CA THR A 87 6.38 15.49 -4.61
C THR A 87 4.87 15.35 -4.75
N ARG A 88 4.10 16.41 -4.51
CA ARG A 88 2.67 16.50 -4.82
C ARG A 88 2.37 16.04 -6.24
N LYS A 89 3.21 16.45 -7.19
CA LYS A 89 3.08 16.05 -8.59
C LYS A 89 3.29 14.56 -8.79
N ARG A 90 4.30 13.95 -8.14
CA ARG A 90 4.54 12.51 -8.22
C ARG A 90 3.46 11.70 -7.50
N MET A 91 2.85 12.24 -6.44
CA MET A 91 1.71 11.61 -5.76
C MET A 91 0.49 11.41 -6.68
N GLU A 92 0.40 12.14 -7.80
CA GLU A 92 -0.63 11.88 -8.81
C GLU A 92 -0.47 10.51 -9.48
N THR A 93 0.73 9.91 -9.50
CA THR A 93 1.03 8.68 -10.27
C THR A 93 1.85 7.63 -9.50
N VAL A 94 2.31 7.89 -8.27
CA VAL A 94 3.22 6.99 -7.53
C VAL A 94 2.65 5.57 -7.33
N ASP A 95 1.33 5.43 -7.23
CA ASP A 95 0.68 4.14 -7.10
C ASP A 95 0.82 3.31 -8.38
N GLU A 96 0.90 3.94 -9.56
CA GLU A 96 1.17 3.25 -10.83
C GLU A 96 2.61 2.70 -10.84
N GLU A 97 3.59 3.47 -10.36
CA GLU A 97 4.99 3.03 -10.28
C GLU A 97 5.15 1.79 -9.40
N THR A 98 4.53 1.82 -8.21
CA THR A 98 4.63 0.74 -7.24
C THR A 98 3.77 -0.47 -7.62
N LEU A 99 2.63 -0.25 -8.27
CA LEU A 99 1.80 -1.30 -8.87
C LEU A 99 2.58 -2.05 -9.97
N GLU A 100 3.21 -1.31 -10.89
CA GLU A 100 4.01 -1.92 -11.96
C GLU A 100 5.14 -2.77 -11.37
N ALA A 101 5.85 -2.25 -10.36
CA ALA A 101 6.90 -3.01 -9.68
C ALA A 101 6.38 -4.28 -8.99
N ALA A 102 5.20 -4.21 -8.37
CA ALA A 102 4.55 -5.37 -7.76
C ALA A 102 4.21 -6.44 -8.81
N ILE A 103 3.66 -6.04 -9.96
CA ILE A 103 3.35 -6.95 -11.07
C ILE A 103 4.62 -7.58 -11.63
N GLN A 104 5.66 -6.77 -11.91
CA GLN A 104 6.96 -7.27 -12.37
C GLN A 104 7.59 -8.27 -11.38
N PHE A 105 7.42 -8.05 -10.07
CA PHE A 105 7.88 -8.98 -9.05
C PHE A 105 7.11 -10.31 -9.08
N MET A 106 5.79 -10.28 -9.26
CA MET A 106 4.98 -11.50 -9.45
C MET A 106 5.45 -12.28 -10.69
N GLU A 107 5.62 -11.61 -11.83
CA GLU A 107 6.10 -12.22 -13.08
C GLU A 107 7.47 -12.90 -12.89
N LYS A 108 8.43 -12.21 -12.28
CA LYS A 108 9.76 -12.77 -11.96
C LYS A 108 9.66 -14.00 -11.08
N SER A 109 8.80 -13.95 -10.05
CA SER A 109 8.61 -15.06 -9.10
C SER A 109 8.00 -16.29 -9.76
N VAL A 110 6.97 -16.10 -10.60
CA VAL A 110 6.33 -17.16 -11.40
C VAL A 110 7.35 -17.78 -12.36
N LYS A 111 8.12 -16.96 -13.09
CA LYS A 111 9.17 -17.44 -14.00
C LYS A 111 10.25 -18.25 -13.26
N ALA A 112 10.60 -17.82 -12.05
CA ALA A 112 11.54 -18.52 -11.17
C ALA A 112 10.92 -19.76 -10.47
N LYS A 113 9.62 -20.02 -10.67
CA LYS A 113 8.85 -21.09 -10.00
C LYS A 113 8.95 -21.04 -8.48
N LYS A 114 8.95 -19.82 -7.92
CA LYS A 114 8.94 -19.60 -6.46
C LYS A 114 7.55 -19.15 -6.00
N PRO A 115 7.04 -19.64 -4.86
CA PRO A 115 5.91 -18.99 -4.22
C PRO A 115 6.31 -17.57 -3.84
N PHE A 116 5.36 -16.64 -3.83
CA PHE A 116 5.65 -15.24 -3.53
C PHE A 116 4.66 -14.66 -2.53
N PHE A 117 5.12 -13.64 -1.83
CA PHE A 117 4.32 -12.77 -0.98
C PHE A 117 4.54 -11.33 -1.45
N VAL A 118 3.47 -10.69 -1.90
CA VAL A 118 3.44 -9.29 -2.30
C VAL A 118 2.60 -8.52 -1.30
N TRP A 119 3.21 -7.53 -0.67
CA TRP A 119 2.49 -6.53 0.12
C TRP A 119 2.46 -5.22 -0.66
N TRP A 120 1.41 -5.01 -1.45
CA TRP A 120 1.18 -3.75 -2.12
C TRP A 120 0.32 -2.83 -1.25
N ASN A 121 0.89 -1.69 -0.87
CA ASN A 121 0.32 -0.68 0.01
C ASN A 121 0.22 0.65 -0.72
N ALA A 122 -0.83 0.75 -1.55
CA ALA A 122 -1.21 1.96 -2.25
C ALA A 122 -1.29 3.18 -1.31
N THR A 123 -0.93 4.34 -1.84
CA THR A 123 -0.93 5.62 -1.12
C THR A 123 -2.25 6.37 -1.24
N ARG A 124 -3.08 6.02 -2.24
CA ARG A 124 -4.39 6.62 -2.45
C ARG A 124 -5.26 6.62 -1.18
N MET A 125 -6.06 7.68 -1.04
CA MET A 125 -6.92 7.99 0.12
C MET A 125 -6.20 8.41 1.39
N HIS A 126 -4.87 8.57 1.35
CA HIS A 126 -4.16 9.35 2.35
C HIS A 126 -4.35 10.84 2.10
N PHE A 127 -4.61 11.60 3.17
CA PHE A 127 -4.68 13.05 3.10
C PHE A 127 -3.29 13.63 2.75
N ARG A 128 -3.12 14.55 1.81
CA ARG A 128 -4.10 15.10 0.87
C ARG A 128 -4.18 14.23 -0.39
N THR A 129 -5.38 14.05 -0.94
CA THR A 129 -5.55 13.27 -2.17
C THR A 129 -5.18 14.12 -3.39
N HIS A 130 -4.05 13.80 -4.02
CA HIS A 130 -3.60 14.38 -5.27
C HIS A 130 -3.93 13.44 -6.43
N VAL A 131 -4.94 13.78 -7.24
CA VAL A 131 -5.35 12.99 -8.42
C VAL A 131 -4.90 13.66 -9.71
N LYS A 132 -4.69 12.86 -10.76
CA LYS A 132 -4.34 13.33 -12.10
C LYS A 132 -5.42 14.29 -12.64
N PRO A 133 -5.06 15.34 -13.40
CA PRO A 133 -6.02 16.33 -13.91
C PRO A 133 -7.22 15.74 -14.64
N GLU A 134 -7.03 14.65 -15.39
CA GLU A 134 -8.08 13.97 -16.16
C GLU A 134 -9.09 13.19 -15.30
N LEU A 135 -8.75 12.89 -14.04
CA LEU A 135 -9.64 12.21 -13.10
C LEU A 135 -10.44 13.18 -12.23
N GLN A 136 -10.01 14.45 -12.16
CA GLN A 136 -10.63 15.47 -11.31
C GLN A 136 -12.09 15.70 -11.74
N GLY A 137 -13.01 15.46 -10.80
CA GLY A 137 -14.44 15.61 -10.99
C GLY A 137 -15.11 14.43 -11.70
N SER A 138 -14.40 13.33 -11.98
CA SER A 138 -14.96 12.17 -12.68
C SER A 138 -16.15 11.53 -11.96
N THR A 139 -16.17 11.58 -10.62
CA THR A 139 -17.29 11.11 -9.79
C THR A 139 -18.32 12.21 -9.52
N GLY A 140 -17.97 13.48 -9.72
CA GLY A 140 -18.76 14.64 -9.30
C GLY A 140 -18.85 14.85 -7.77
N ILE A 141 -18.08 14.11 -6.97
CA ILE A 141 -18.15 14.14 -5.50
C ILE A 141 -16.96 14.90 -4.90
N SER A 142 -15.74 14.38 -5.06
CA SER A 142 -14.50 14.99 -4.58
C SER A 142 -13.26 14.27 -5.14
N ASN A 143 -12.09 14.90 -5.04
CA ASN A 143 -10.81 14.25 -5.40
C ASN A 143 -10.58 12.94 -4.64
N TYR A 144 -11.07 12.82 -3.40
CA TYR A 144 -11.00 11.57 -2.64
C TYR A 144 -11.81 10.46 -3.31
N ALA A 145 -13.04 10.77 -3.77
CA ALA A 145 -13.88 9.82 -4.49
C ALA A 145 -13.29 9.46 -5.86
N ASP A 146 -12.75 10.44 -6.59
CA ASP A 146 -12.06 10.21 -7.86
C ASP A 146 -10.84 9.29 -7.65
N GLY A 147 -10.06 9.53 -6.59
CA GLY A 147 -8.92 8.69 -6.22
C GLY A 147 -9.30 7.28 -5.79
N MET A 148 -10.48 7.08 -5.18
CA MET A 148 -11.00 5.74 -4.87
C MET A 148 -11.33 4.95 -6.14
N VAL A 149 -11.92 5.58 -7.16
CA VAL A 149 -12.20 4.92 -8.44
C VAL A 149 -10.90 4.51 -9.14
N GLU A 150 -9.88 5.36 -9.09
CA GLU A 150 -8.57 5.01 -9.63
C GLU A 150 -7.92 3.84 -8.86
N HIS A 151 -8.00 3.85 -7.53
CA HIS A 151 -7.49 2.77 -6.69
C HIS A 151 -8.21 1.44 -6.96
N ASP A 152 -9.53 1.45 -7.16
CA ASP A 152 -10.29 0.26 -7.59
C ASP A 152 -9.77 -0.27 -8.93
N GLY A 153 -9.48 0.63 -9.89
CA GLY A 153 -8.82 0.28 -11.14
C GLY A 153 -7.44 -0.36 -10.96
N HIS A 154 -6.62 0.14 -10.02
CA HIS A 154 -5.33 -0.48 -9.70
C HIS A 154 -5.47 -1.88 -9.09
N VAL A 155 -6.44 -2.08 -8.20
CA VAL A 155 -6.77 -3.42 -7.67
C VAL A 155 -7.19 -4.35 -8.82
N GLY A 156 -8.00 -3.85 -9.75
CA GLY A 156 -8.37 -4.58 -10.97
C GLY A 156 -7.16 -5.02 -11.79
N GLN A 157 -6.12 -4.18 -11.91
CA GLN A 157 -4.87 -4.53 -12.60
C GLN A 157 -4.08 -5.65 -11.88
N LEU A 158 -4.00 -5.64 -10.55
CA LEU A 158 -3.38 -6.74 -9.80
C LEU A 158 -4.13 -8.07 -10.01
N LEU A 159 -5.45 -8.03 -9.91
CA LEU A 159 -6.28 -9.23 -10.12
C LEU A 159 -6.16 -9.74 -11.56
N LYS A 160 -6.09 -8.83 -12.54
CA LYS A 160 -5.85 -9.19 -13.92
C LYS A 160 -4.47 -9.82 -14.11
N ALA A 161 -3.42 -9.31 -13.46
CA ALA A 161 -2.09 -9.91 -13.54
C ALA A 161 -2.06 -11.33 -12.98
N VAL A 162 -2.77 -11.60 -11.87
CA VAL A 162 -2.95 -12.95 -11.31
C VAL A 162 -3.63 -13.89 -12.31
N ASP A 163 -4.66 -13.41 -13.00
CA ASP A 163 -5.38 -14.17 -14.04
C ASP A 163 -4.50 -14.41 -15.28
N ASP A 164 -3.83 -13.38 -15.80
CA ASP A 164 -2.98 -13.45 -17.00
C ASP A 164 -1.77 -14.37 -16.79
N LEU A 165 -1.22 -14.42 -15.57
CA LEU A 165 -0.15 -15.32 -15.18
C LEU A 165 -0.60 -16.78 -15.00
N GLY A 166 -1.92 -17.05 -15.03
CA GLY A 166 -2.48 -18.39 -14.87
C GLY A 166 -2.30 -18.97 -13.46
N ILE A 167 -2.12 -18.12 -12.45
CA ILE A 167 -1.88 -18.51 -11.04
C ILE A 167 -3.09 -18.31 -10.14
N LYS A 168 -4.26 -18.02 -10.74
CA LYS A 168 -5.53 -17.76 -10.08
C LYS A 168 -5.80 -18.76 -8.95
N ASP A 169 -5.81 -20.05 -9.25
CA ASP A 169 -6.23 -21.12 -8.33
C ASP A 169 -5.23 -21.40 -7.20
N ASN A 170 -4.06 -20.75 -7.22
CA ASN A 170 -3.01 -20.89 -6.22
C ASN A 170 -2.59 -19.53 -5.63
N THR A 171 -3.47 -18.52 -5.70
CA THR A 171 -3.21 -17.18 -5.17
C THR A 171 -4.29 -16.75 -4.18
N ILE A 172 -3.87 -16.40 -2.97
CA ILE A 172 -4.74 -15.76 -1.97
C ILE A 172 -4.52 -14.25 -2.07
N VAL A 173 -5.61 -13.50 -2.27
CA VAL A 173 -5.60 -12.05 -2.29
C VAL A 173 -6.35 -11.53 -1.06
N PHE A 174 -5.69 -10.71 -0.26
CA PHE A 174 -6.29 -10.04 0.88
C PHE A 174 -6.23 -8.53 0.68
N TYR A 175 -7.38 -7.88 0.80
CA TYR A 175 -7.53 -6.43 0.71
C TYR A 175 -8.01 -5.88 2.04
N SER A 176 -7.37 -4.81 2.52
CA SER A 176 -7.75 -4.13 3.75
C SER A 176 -7.21 -2.70 3.77
N THR A 177 -7.76 -1.87 4.64
CA THR A 177 -7.17 -0.56 5.01
C THR A 177 -6.34 -0.66 6.29
N ASP A 178 -5.50 0.35 6.55
CA ASP A 178 -4.70 0.46 7.79
C ASP A 178 -5.52 1.05 8.95
N ASN A 179 -6.42 1.98 8.65
CA ASN A 179 -7.37 2.60 9.59
C ASN A 179 -8.65 3.07 8.90
N GLY A 180 -9.55 3.69 9.69
CA GLY A 180 -10.75 4.37 9.19
C GLY A 180 -10.46 5.73 8.56
N PRO A 181 -11.48 6.37 7.95
CA PRO A 181 -11.29 7.60 7.21
C PRO A 181 -10.87 8.77 8.13
N HIS A 182 -10.09 9.69 7.58
CA HIS A 182 -9.64 10.90 8.27
C HIS A 182 -10.77 11.96 8.29
N MET A 183 -11.84 11.72 9.06
CA MET A 183 -13.12 12.43 8.96
C MET A 183 -13.09 13.97 9.12
N ASN A 184 -12.03 14.54 9.68
CA ASN A 184 -11.88 15.98 9.88
C ASN A 184 -11.35 16.75 8.66
N THR A 185 -11.15 16.08 7.51
CA THR A 185 -10.62 16.71 6.29
C THR A 185 -11.57 16.66 5.09
N TRP A 186 -12.89 16.61 5.30
CA TRP A 186 -13.86 16.76 4.20
C TRP A 186 -13.57 18.02 3.35
N PRO A 187 -13.64 17.95 2.00
CA PRO A 187 -14.10 16.84 1.16
C PRO A 187 -13.04 15.77 0.82
N ASP A 188 -11.86 15.87 1.40
CA ASP A 188 -10.71 14.99 1.19
C ASP A 188 -10.64 13.87 2.26
N ALA A 189 -11.78 13.22 2.49
CA ALA A 189 -11.96 12.07 3.37
C ALA A 189 -13.34 11.43 3.18
N GLY A 190 -13.46 10.16 3.54
CA GLY A 190 -14.75 9.51 3.76
C GLY A 190 -15.43 9.94 5.07
N THR A 191 -16.71 9.59 5.23
CA THR A 191 -17.49 9.78 6.48
C THR A 191 -18.04 8.44 6.98
N LEU A 192 -18.13 8.28 8.31
CA LEU A 192 -18.79 7.12 8.95
C LEU A 192 -20.12 7.58 9.56
N HIS A 193 -21.15 6.71 9.52
CA HIS A 193 -22.45 6.98 10.14
C HIS A 193 -22.36 6.92 11.67
N SER A 194 -23.12 7.77 12.35
CA SER A 194 -22.94 8.17 13.77
C SER A 194 -23.19 7.09 14.84
N GLU A 195 -23.73 5.92 14.49
CA GLU A 195 -24.13 4.89 15.46
C GLU A 195 -22.98 3.96 15.90
N VAL A 196 -21.79 4.11 15.31
CA VAL A 196 -20.69 3.17 15.55
C VAL A 196 -19.69 3.76 16.55
N ARG A 197 -19.42 3.00 17.63
CA ARG A 197 -18.65 3.41 18.83
C ARG A 197 -17.42 4.26 18.50
N ARG A 198 -17.49 5.54 18.87
CA ARG A 198 -16.39 6.50 18.77
C ARG A 198 -15.20 6.05 19.62
N THR A 199 -14.04 5.82 18.99
CA THR A 199 -12.76 6.13 19.65
C THR A 199 -12.58 7.66 19.59
N PRO A 200 -11.84 8.30 20.52
CA PRO A 200 -11.68 9.76 20.56
C PRO A 200 -11.17 10.39 19.25
N THR A 201 -10.60 9.60 18.34
CA THR A 201 -10.08 10.02 17.03
C THR A 201 -10.91 9.54 15.83
N GLY A 202 -11.95 8.72 16.02
CA GLY A 202 -12.74 8.17 14.92
C GLY A 202 -12.03 7.12 14.04
N ARG A 203 -10.78 6.74 14.35
CA ARG A 203 -9.90 5.86 13.54
C ARG A 203 -10.07 4.36 13.83
N GLY A 204 -11.27 3.91 14.18
CA GLY A 204 -11.50 2.56 14.70
C GLY A 204 -11.92 1.49 13.69
N HIS A 205 -12.38 1.88 12.50
CA HIS A 205 -13.04 0.97 11.56
C HIS A 205 -12.22 0.79 10.28
N ILE A 206 -11.85 -0.46 10.00
CA ILE A 206 -11.07 -0.87 8.83
C ILE A 206 -12.02 -1.60 7.87
N ALA A 207 -11.98 -1.26 6.58
CA ALA A 207 -12.62 -2.08 5.56
C ALA A 207 -11.69 -3.25 5.22
N TYR A 208 -12.21 -4.47 5.15
CA TYR A 208 -11.47 -5.65 4.73
C TYR A 208 -12.30 -6.50 3.76
N GLN A 209 -11.64 -7.09 2.77
CA GLN A 209 -12.22 -8.03 1.83
C GLN A 209 -11.18 -9.12 1.51
N LEU A 210 -11.54 -10.38 1.72
CA LEU A 210 -10.70 -11.52 1.39
C LEU A 210 -11.19 -12.15 0.08
N TRP A 211 -10.27 -12.35 -0.86
CA TRP A 211 -10.48 -13.10 -2.09
C TRP A 211 -9.53 -14.32 -2.12
N CYS A 212 -10.05 -15.52 -1.87
CA CYS A 212 -9.35 -16.74 -2.29
C CYS A 212 -9.73 -16.99 -3.74
N VAL A 213 -8.91 -16.50 -4.67
CA VAL A 213 -9.19 -16.66 -6.10
C VAL A 213 -9.10 -18.16 -6.42
N GLY A 214 -10.19 -18.78 -6.83
CA GLY A 214 -10.27 -20.21 -7.15
C GLY A 214 -10.71 -21.18 -6.04
N GLN A 215 -10.77 -20.78 -4.75
CA GLN A 215 -11.19 -21.69 -3.66
C GLN A 215 -12.30 -21.18 -2.71
N ALA A 216 -12.73 -19.92 -2.79
CA ALA A 216 -13.84 -19.44 -1.98
C ALA A 216 -15.09 -19.14 -2.83
N LYS A 217 -16.24 -19.66 -2.37
CA LYS A 217 -17.54 -19.05 -2.70
C LYS A 217 -17.57 -17.66 -2.07
N SER A 218 -18.00 -16.65 -2.81
CA SER A 218 -18.25 -15.31 -2.27
C SER A 218 -19.20 -15.40 -1.08
N SER A 219 -18.75 -15.04 0.12
CA SER A 219 -19.61 -14.82 1.29
C SER A 219 -19.28 -13.48 1.93
N GLN A 220 -20.29 -12.62 2.07
CA GLN A 220 -20.24 -11.51 3.02
C GLN A 220 -20.68 -12.08 4.37
N GLU A 221 -19.74 -12.35 5.27
CA GLU A 221 -20.08 -12.62 6.67
C GLU A 221 -19.74 -11.40 7.53
N PRO A 222 -20.74 -10.77 8.19
CA PRO A 222 -20.48 -9.75 9.18
C PRO A 222 -19.97 -10.41 10.47
N SER A 223 -18.68 -10.70 10.55
CA SER A 223 -18.03 -11.13 11.79
C SER A 223 -17.10 -10.04 12.32
N LEU A 224 -17.16 -9.78 13.63
CA LEU A 224 -16.27 -8.86 14.34
C LEU A 224 -14.85 -9.43 14.37
N THR A 225 -14.09 -9.24 13.29
CA THR A 225 -12.67 -9.56 13.26
C THR A 225 -11.84 -8.28 13.41
N ARG A 226 -10.89 -8.31 14.35
CA ARG A 226 -9.86 -7.27 14.51
C ARG A 226 -8.70 -7.62 13.56
N SER A 227 -7.86 -6.67 13.17
CA SER A 227 -6.85 -6.82 12.10
C SER A 227 -5.72 -7.84 12.33
N CYS A 228 -5.85 -8.77 13.29
CA CYS A 228 -4.88 -9.81 13.63
C CYS A 228 -5.46 -11.23 13.56
N THR A 229 -6.31 -11.52 12.58
CA THR A 229 -6.72 -12.92 12.32
C THR A 229 -6.31 -13.32 10.90
N ILE A 230 -5.18 -14.01 10.77
CA ILE A 230 -4.83 -14.76 9.56
C ILE A 230 -5.63 -16.06 9.60
N TRP A 231 -6.53 -16.27 8.63
CA TRP A 231 -7.24 -17.53 8.48
C TRP A 231 -6.30 -18.59 7.90
N THR A 232 -5.82 -19.50 8.75
CA THR A 232 -5.19 -20.75 8.29
C THR A 232 -6.30 -21.75 7.98
N GLY A 233 -6.82 -21.72 6.76
CA GLY A 233 -7.90 -22.60 6.31
C GLY A 233 -7.61 -23.23 4.95
N CYS A 234 -6.59 -24.10 4.87
CA CYS A 234 -6.33 -24.93 3.70
C CYS A 234 -6.99 -26.30 3.93
N GLN A 235 -8.27 -26.44 3.59
CA GLN A 235 -8.87 -27.77 3.51
C GLN A 235 -8.36 -28.46 2.24
N HIS A 236 -7.56 -29.50 2.43
CA HIS A 236 -7.14 -30.39 1.36
C HIS A 236 -8.35 -31.23 0.92
N SER A 237 -8.59 -31.30 -0.38
CA SER A 237 -9.34 -32.37 -1.04
C SER A 237 -8.50 -32.93 -2.17
#